data_AF-A0A2A5FBX2-F1
#
_entry.id   AF-A0A2A5FBX2-F1
#
_cell.length_a   1.000
_cell.length_b   1.000
_cell.length_c   1.000
_cell.angle_alpha   90.00
_cell.angle_beta   90.00
_cell.angle_gamma   90.00
#
_symmetry.space_group_name_H-M   'P 1'
#
loop_
_entity.id
_entity.type
_entity.pdbx_description
1 polymer ?
#
loop_
_entity_poly.entity_id
_entity_poly.type
_entity_poly.pdbx_seq_one_letter_code
_entity_poly.pdbx_strand_id
1 'polypeptide(L)' 'ELAKTILAIGSEKCILSTDFGQDFHPMPAEGMRMGIATMLRSGMEEVEVGMLVKDNPSRLMGT' A
#
# COMPACT_ATOMS: atom_id res chain seq x y z
N GLU A 1 -12.72 -0.39 -6.06
CA GLU A 1 -12.98 0.94 -5.45
C GLU A 1 -11.73 1.55 -4.85
N LEU A 2 -11.09 0.97 -3.81
CA LEU A 2 -9.88 1.55 -3.21
C LEU A 2 -8.77 1.92 -4.21
N ALA A 3 -8.38 0.99 -5.08
CA ALA A 3 -7.36 1.26 -6.10
C ALA A 3 -7.75 2.37 -7.09
N LYS A 4 -9.02 2.45 -7.48
CA LYS A 4 -9.52 3.53 -8.35
C LYS A 4 -9.43 4.88 -7.65
N THR A 5 -9.76 4.92 -6.36
CA THR A 5 -9.64 6.13 -5.55
C THR A 5 -8.18 6.57 -5.44
N ILE A 6 -7.26 5.64 -5.20
CA ILE A 6 -5.81 5.92 -5.18
C ILE A 6 -5.36 6.52 -6.51
N LEU A 7 -5.72 5.89 -7.63
CA LEU A 7 -5.36 6.38 -8.97
C LEU A 7 -5.97 7.75 -9.27
N ALA A 8 -7.20 8.01 -8.83
CA ALA A 8 -7.86 9.32 -8.99
C ALA A 8 -7.19 10.43 -8.17
N ILE A 9 -6.63 10.11 -7.00
CA ILE A 9 -5.87 11.05 -6.15
C ILE A 9 -4.44 11.25 -6.68
N GLY A 10 -3.86 10.20 -7.26
CA GLY A 10 -2.46 10.08 -7.63
C GLY A 10 -1.74 9.14 -6.68
N SER A 11 -1.14 8.07 -7.21
CA SER A 11 -0.40 7.08 -6.43
C SER A 11 0.79 7.68 -5.68
N GLU A 12 1.36 8.78 -6.17
CA GLU A 12 2.45 9.55 -5.55
C GLU A 12 2.02 10.34 -4.30
N LYS A 13 0.72 10.42 -4.00
CA LYS A 13 0.16 11.13 -2.84
C LYS A 13 -0.46 10.19 -1.81
N CYS A 14 -0.35 8.89 -2.01
CA CYS A 14 -0.94 7.89 -1.13
C CYS A 14 0.13 6.98 -0.52
N ILE A 15 -0.17 6.44 0.67
CA ILE A 15 0.59 5.37 1.30
C ILE A 15 -0.35 4.21 1.61
N LEU A 16 0.20 2.99 1.64
CA LEU A 16 -0.52 1.81 2.08
C LEU A 16 -0.05 1.41 3.48
N SER A 17 -0.99 1.35 4.42
CA SER A 17 -0.79 0.84 5.76
C SER A 17 -1.92 -0.14 6.11
N THR A 18 -1.61 -1.19 6.86
CA THR A 18 -2.56 -2.26 7.19
C THR A 18 -3.16 -2.12 8.58
N ASP A 19 -2.54 -1.32 9.44
CA ASP A 19 -2.86 -1.22 10.87
C ASP A 19 -2.90 -2.60 11.59
N PHE A 20 -2.17 -3.59 11.07
CA PHE A 20 -2.09 -4.92 11.67
C PHE A 20 -1.06 -4.96 12.82
N GLY A 21 -1.21 -5.97 13.68
CA GLY A 21 -0.39 -6.14 14.88
C GLY A 21 -1.19 -6.52 16.12
N GLN A 22 -2.52 -6.56 16.00
CA GLN A 22 -3.44 -7.08 17.02
C GLN A 22 -3.53 -8.61 16.94
N ASP A 23 -3.77 -9.26 18.07
CA ASP A 23 -3.74 -10.73 18.23
C ASP A 23 -4.69 -11.51 17.30
N PHE A 24 -5.75 -10.87 16.81
CA PHE A 24 -6.77 -11.47 15.94
C PHE A 24 -6.56 -11.18 14.45
N HIS A 25 -5.55 -10.39 14.09
CA HIS A 25 -5.19 -10.11 12.70
C HIS A 25 -3.99 -10.96 12.25
N PRO A 26 -3.81 -11.17 10.94
CA PRO A 26 -2.57 -11.73 10.42
C PRO A 26 -1.34 -10.96 10.90
N MET A 27 -0.19 -11.63 10.93
CA MET A 27 1.10 -11.00 11.23
C MET A 27 1.31 -9.76 10.34
N PRO A 28 1.90 -8.67 10.85
CA PRO A 28 2.01 -7.40 10.10
C PRO A 28 2.60 -7.56 8.69
N ALA A 29 3.66 -8.36 8.55
CA ALA A 29 4.27 -8.65 7.26
C ALA A 29 3.32 -9.39 6.30
N GLU A 30 2.49 -10.30 6.81
CA GLU A 30 1.47 -10.98 6.01
C GLU A 30 0.38 -10.03 5.56
N GLY A 31 -0.08 -9.15 6.45
CA GLY A 31 -1.02 -8.08 6.09
C GLY A 31 -0.51 -7.22 4.94
N MET A 32 0.77 -6.83 4.98
CA MET A 32 1.37 -6.03 3.92
C MET A 32 1.43 -6.80 2.59
N ARG A 33 1.80 -8.09 2.61
CA ARG A 33 1.77 -8.96 1.42
C ARG A 33 0.37 -9.08 0.84
N MET A 34 -0.64 -9.25 1.69
CA MET A 34 -2.05 -9.30 1.27
C MET A 34 -2.50 -7.97 0.66
N GLY A 35 -2.09 -6.83 1.24
CA GLY A 35 -2.38 -5.49 0.73
C GLY A 35 -1.78 -5.26 -0.66
N ILE A 36 -0.49 -5.56 -0.82
CA ILE A 36 0.23 -5.51 -2.12
C ILE A 36 -0.48 -6.38 -3.16
N ALA A 37 -0.76 -7.64 -2.83
CA ALA A 37 -1.41 -8.56 -3.74
C ALA A 37 -2.83 -8.08 -4.13
N THR A 38 -3.54 -7.41 -3.21
CA THR A 38 -4.86 -6.83 -3.50
C THR A 38 -4.77 -5.65 -4.48
N MET A 39 -3.77 -4.78 -4.34
CA MET A 39 -3.55 -3.69 -5.29
C MET A 39 -3.15 -4.22 -6.67
N LEU A 40 -2.24 -5.19 -6.76
CA LEU A 40 -1.85 -5.80 -8.03
C LEU A 40 -3.04 -6.48 -8.73
N ARG A 41 -3.85 -7.26 -7.99
CA ARG A 41 -5.07 -7.88 -8.55
C ARG A 41 -6.12 -6.87 -9.01
N SER A 42 -6.07 -5.64 -8.50
CA SER A 42 -6.97 -4.57 -8.93
C SER A 42 -6.53 -3.85 -10.21
N GLY A 43 -5.39 -4.26 -10.80
CA GLY A 43 -4.85 -3.71 -12.04
C GLY A 43 -3.86 -2.57 -11.87
N MET A 44 -3.39 -2.32 -10.63
CA MET A 44 -2.37 -1.32 -10.34
C MET A 44 -0.99 -1.85 -10.75
N GLU A 45 -0.15 -1.00 -11.33
CA GLU A 45 1.19 -1.39 -11.77
C GLU A 45 2.13 -1.61 -10.58
N GLU A 46 3.14 -2.47 -10.74
CA GLU A 46 4.12 -2.74 -9.68
C GLU A 46 4.86 -1.47 -9.23
N VAL A 47 5.12 -0.55 -10.16
CA VAL A 47 5.75 0.74 -9.86
C VAL A 47 4.86 1.58 -8.95
N GLU A 48 3.55 1.64 -9.24
CA GLU A 48 2.59 2.39 -8.42
C GLU A 48 2.44 1.77 -7.03
N VAL A 49 2.38 0.44 -6.93
CA VAL A 49 2.35 -0.25 -5.63
C VAL A 49 3.65 -0.02 -4.86
N GLY A 50 4.80 0.01 -5.55
CA GLY A 50 6.09 0.38 -4.99
C GLY A 50 6.10 1.79 -4.38
N MET A 51 5.43 2.74 -5.03
CA MET A 51 5.26 4.09 -4.46
C MET A 51 4.48 4.05 -3.14
N LEU A 52 3.37 3.29 -3.09
CA LEU A 52 2.49 3.24 -1.91
C LEU A 52 3.17 2.63 -0.67
N VAL A 53 3.99 1.59 -0.84
CA VAL A 53 4.54 0.82 0.28
C VAL A 53 5.96 1.20 0.67
N LYS A 54 6.70 1.89 -0.21
CA LYS A 54 8.12 2.14 -0.05
C LYS A 54 8.48 3.60 -0.33
N ASP A 55 8.30 4.08 -1.56
CA ASP A 55 8.89 5.37 -1.97
C ASP A 55 8.20 6.57 -1.30
N ASN A 56 6.87 6.58 -1.21
CA ASN A 56 6.13 7.67 -0.57
C ASN A 56 6.34 7.71 0.95
N PRO A 57 6.24 6.59 1.71
CA PRO A 57 6.59 6.58 3.12
C PRO A 57 8.03 7.07 3.38
N SER A 58 9.02 6.58 2.62
CA SER A 58 10.41 7.02 2.72
C SER A 58 10.56 8.53 2.52
N ARG A 59 9.93 9.07 1.47
CA ARG A 59 9.92 10.51 1.18
C ARG A 59 9.25 11.33 2.30
N LEU A 60 8.17 10.82 2.91
CA LEU A 60 7.50 11.49 4.04
C LEU A 60 8.38 11.52 5.30
N MET A 61 9.16 10.48 5.53
CA MET A 61 10.08 10.39 6.67
C MET A 61 11.42 11.10 6.43
N GLY A 62 11.70 11.53 5.20
CA GLY A 62 12.94 12.22 4.83
C GLY A 62 14.16 11.30 4.77
N THR A 63 13.94 10.00 4.51
CA THR A 63 14.97 8.95 4.43
C THR A 63 15.01 8.35 3.03
#